data_AF-A0A661W1R1-F1
#
_entry.id   AF-A0A661W1R1-F1
#
_cell.length_a   1.000
_cell.length_b   1.000
_cell.length_c   1.000
_cell.angle_alpha   90.00
_cell.angle_beta   90.00
_cell.angle_gamma   90.00
#
_symmetry.space_group_name_H-M   'P 1'
#
loop_
_entity.id
_entity.type
_entity.pdbx_description
1 polymer ?
#
loop_
_entity_poly.entity_id
_entity_poly.type
_entity_poly.pdbx_seq_one_letter_code
_entity_poly.pdbx_strand_id
1 'polypeptide(L)'
;MLAHPRTHPEPDPFHHTVDFYLDGEGFDLKLTDFPRRYPHDLAYARAYPEDLARWLYVHQSKQGRFHGANRLFIVLHDAIEPDRTWELRRDFERLERAIHAFLDEPHLMRVEFTDQEGTRHRPTVGVIFCVHE
;
A
#
# COMPACT_ATOMS: atom_id res chain seq x y z
N MET A 1 -4.69 6.76 13.21
CA MET A 1 -4.60 6.08 11.90
C MET A 1 -4.47 4.56 12.02
N LEU A 2 -3.45 4.01 12.70
CA LEU A 2 -3.30 2.56 12.91
C LEU A 2 -3.72 2.10 14.32
N ALA A 3 -4.61 2.84 14.97
CA ALA A 3 -5.06 2.52 16.33
C ALA A 3 -6.18 1.48 16.27
N HIS A 4 -5.82 0.21 16.14
CA HIS A 4 -6.77 -0.90 15.98
C HIS A 4 -6.34 -2.08 16.86
N PRO A 5 -7.26 -2.89 17.43
CA PRO A 5 -6.88 -4.00 18.32
C PRO A 5 -5.96 -5.05 17.69
N ARG A 6 -5.95 -5.14 16.36
CA ARG A 6 -5.10 -6.07 15.59
C ARG A 6 -3.73 -5.51 15.27
N THR A 7 -3.48 -4.23 15.58
CA THR A 7 -2.25 -3.55 15.21
C THR A 7 -1.50 -3.01 16.41
N HIS A 8 -0.18 -2.97 16.29
CA HIS A 8 0.68 -2.20 17.18
C HIS A 8 1.84 -1.60 16.39
N PRO A 9 2.33 -0.40 16.77
CA PRO A 9 3.47 0.19 16.10
C PRO A 9 4.75 -0.64 16.33
N GLU A 10 5.71 -0.51 15.41
CA GLU A 10 7.08 -0.95 15.64
C GLU A 10 7.72 -0.09 16.76
N PRO A 11 8.29 -0.72 17.82
CA PRO A 11 8.93 0.01 18.92
C PRO A 11 10.12 0.87 18.50
N ASP A 12 10.91 0.47 17.50
CA ASP A 12 12.00 1.28 16.96
C ASP A 12 11.50 2.21 15.85
N PRO A 13 11.37 3.53 16.10
CA PRO A 13 10.89 4.47 15.08
C PRO A 13 11.86 4.65 13.90
N PHE A 14 13.08 4.12 13.98
CA PHE A 14 14.07 4.15 12.90
C PHE A 14 14.18 2.81 12.17
N HIS A 15 13.32 1.84 12.48
CA HIS A 15 13.32 0.55 11.82
C HIS A 15 13.12 0.73 10.30
N HIS A 16 14.02 0.14 9.52
CA HIS A 16 14.14 0.50 8.11
C HIS A 16 13.06 -0.10 7.20
N THR A 17 12.31 -1.10 7.68
CA THR A 17 11.44 -1.94 6.82
C THR A 17 10.07 -2.29 7.40
N VAL A 18 9.78 -1.85 8.63
CA VAL A 18 8.53 -2.17 9.35
C VAL A 18 8.12 -0.91 10.10
N ASP A 19 6.89 -0.47 9.86
CA ASP A 19 6.27 0.67 10.55
C ASP A 19 5.31 0.18 11.65
N PHE A 20 4.65 -0.96 11.41
CA PHE A 20 3.66 -1.53 12.32
C PHE A 20 3.52 -3.04 12.11
N TYR A 21 2.85 -3.67 13.06
CA TYR A 21 2.47 -5.08 12.99
C TYR A 21 0.96 -5.20 12.85
N LEU A 22 0.52 -6.15 12.03
CA LEU A 22 -0.87 -6.59 11.90
C LEU A 22 -0.91 -8.09 12.20
N ASP A 23 -1.63 -8.46 13.26
CA ASP A 23 -1.73 -9.86 13.73
C ASP A 23 -0.35 -10.54 13.93
N GLY A 24 0.66 -9.75 14.30
CA GLY A 24 2.03 -10.21 14.54
C GLY A 24 2.94 -10.23 13.30
N GLU A 25 2.42 -9.96 12.10
CA GLU A 25 3.23 -9.78 10.89
C GLU A 25 3.61 -8.30 10.71
N GLY A 26 4.90 -8.02 10.45
CA GLY A 26 5.39 -6.65 10.25
C GLY A 26 5.11 -6.12 8.84
N PHE A 27 4.71 -4.86 8.73
CA PHE A 27 4.39 -4.17 7.48
C PHE A 27 4.99 -2.77 7.41
N ASP A 28 5.41 -2.39 6.21
CA ASP A 28 5.74 -1.03 5.79
C ASP A 28 4.48 -0.36 5.20
N LEU A 29 4.10 0.82 5.70
CA LEU A 29 2.92 1.55 5.25
C LEU A 29 3.31 2.51 4.13
N LYS A 30 2.69 2.35 2.95
CA LYS A 30 3.01 3.16 1.78
C LYS A 30 1.79 3.88 1.22
N LEU A 31 1.83 5.22 1.33
CA LEU A 31 0.83 6.11 0.75
C LEU A 31 1.24 6.54 -0.67
N THR A 32 0.52 6.08 -1.69
CA THR A 32 0.84 6.31 -3.10
C THR A 32 -0.37 6.85 -3.85
N ASP A 33 -0.14 7.67 -4.88
CA ASP A 33 -1.21 7.99 -5.83
C ASP A 33 -1.44 6.76 -6.74
N PHE A 34 -2.63 6.66 -7.33
CA PHE A 34 -2.89 5.69 -8.38
C PHE A 34 -1.96 5.95 -9.58
N PRO A 35 -1.12 4.99 -9.99
CA PRO A 35 -0.01 5.33 -10.87
C PRO A 35 -0.48 5.64 -12.29
N ARG A 36 -0.15 6.83 -12.79
CA ARG A 36 -0.47 7.27 -14.16
C ARG A 36 0.08 6.36 -15.28
N ARG A 37 1.09 5.55 -14.97
CA ARG A 37 1.74 4.61 -15.91
C ARG A 37 1.33 3.16 -15.69
N TYR A 38 0.44 2.89 -14.73
CA TYR A 38 -0.17 1.58 -14.60
C TYR A 38 -1.05 1.34 -15.84
N PRO A 39 -0.94 0.18 -16.52
CA PRO A 39 -1.57 -0.03 -17.83
C PRO A 39 -3.08 -0.30 -17.76
N HIS A 40 -3.66 -0.40 -16.56
CA HIS A 40 -5.07 -0.69 -16.36
C HIS A 40 -5.78 0.42 -15.58
N ASP A 41 -7.10 0.46 -15.68
CA ASP A 41 -7.93 1.44 -14.98
C ASP A 41 -8.17 1.05 -13.51
N LEU A 42 -8.87 1.93 -12.78
CA LEU A 42 -9.20 1.73 -11.38
C LEU A 42 -10.12 0.51 -11.16
N ALA A 43 -11.04 0.25 -12.08
CA ALA A 43 -11.97 -0.88 -11.96
C ALA A 43 -11.22 -2.21 -12.05
N TYR A 44 -10.30 -2.34 -12.99
CA TYR A 44 -9.40 -3.47 -13.10
C TYR A 44 -8.52 -3.60 -11.84
N ALA A 45 -7.91 -2.50 -11.39
CA ALA A 45 -7.06 -2.52 -10.20
C ALA A 45 -7.80 -3.01 -8.94
N ARG A 46 -9.07 -2.65 -8.78
CA ARG A 46 -9.92 -3.13 -7.67
C ARG A 46 -10.26 -4.61 -7.80
N ALA A 47 -10.49 -5.10 -9.01
CA ALA A 47 -10.76 -6.50 -9.27
C ALA A 47 -9.51 -7.40 -9.15
N TYR A 48 -8.33 -6.84 -9.41
CA TYR A 48 -7.03 -7.54 -9.42
C TYR A 48 -5.96 -6.76 -8.64
N PRO A 49 -6.15 -6.50 -7.33
CA PRO A 49 -5.24 -5.68 -6.54
C PRO A 49 -3.81 -6.23 -6.46
N GLU A 50 -3.63 -7.55 -6.61
CA GLU A 50 -2.34 -8.21 -6.67
C GLU A 50 -1.51 -7.79 -7.89
N ASP A 51 -2.18 -7.44 -9.00
CA ASP A 51 -1.51 -6.96 -10.20
C ASP A 51 -0.96 -5.54 -10.00
N LEU A 52 -1.79 -4.65 -9.44
CA LEU A 52 -1.35 -3.31 -9.05
C LEU A 52 -0.21 -3.38 -8.02
N ALA A 53 -0.32 -4.24 -7.00
CA ALA A 53 0.72 -4.42 -6.00
C ALA A 53 2.05 -4.85 -6.63
N ARG A 54 2.05 -5.84 -7.52
CA ARG A 54 3.23 -6.26 -8.28
C ARG A 54 3.83 -5.09 -9.08
N TRP A 55 2.99 -4.31 -9.76
CA TRP A 55 3.43 -3.14 -10.51
C TRP A 55 4.08 -2.10 -9.60
N LEU A 56 3.47 -1.78 -8.46
CA LEU A 56 3.99 -0.83 -7.46
C LEU A 56 5.36 -1.28 -6.92
N TYR A 57 5.49 -2.56 -6.56
CA TYR A 57 6.77 -3.11 -6.15
C TYR A 57 7.84 -2.95 -7.22
N VAL A 58 7.57 -3.23 -8.49
CA VAL A 58 8.58 -3.11 -9.56
C VAL A 58 8.93 -1.63 -9.85
N HIS A 59 7.97 -0.72 -9.71
CA HIS A 59 8.12 0.65 -10.18
C HIS A 59 8.54 1.67 -9.12
N GLN A 60 8.18 1.47 -7.84
CA GLN A 60 8.56 2.36 -6.73
C GLN A 60 9.88 1.98 -6.07
N SER A 61 10.34 0.75 -6.32
CA SER A 61 11.54 0.17 -5.69
C SER A 61 12.86 0.51 -6.36
N LYS A 62 12.91 1.53 -7.23
CA LYS A 62 14.05 1.79 -8.12
C LYS A 62 15.20 2.56 -7.47
N GLN A 63 15.10 2.98 -6.21
CA GLN A 63 16.11 3.81 -5.54
C GLN A 63 16.66 3.11 -4.30
N GLY A 64 17.93 2.65 -4.35
CA GLY A 64 18.95 2.47 -3.30
C GLY A 64 18.64 1.81 -1.94
N ARG A 65 17.37 1.67 -1.56
CA ARG A 65 16.84 1.09 -0.32
C ARG A 65 15.70 0.14 -0.68
N PHE A 66 15.88 -0.63 -1.75
CA PHE A 66 14.89 -1.61 -2.11
C PHE A 66 14.89 -2.74 -1.09
N HIS A 67 13.71 -3.04 -0.54
CA HIS A 67 13.49 -4.20 0.31
C HIS A 67 12.16 -4.84 -0.10
N GLY A 68 12.15 -6.16 -0.26
CA GLY A 68 10.94 -6.95 -0.51
C GLY A 68 10.09 -7.19 0.73
N ALA A 69 10.01 -6.19 1.63
CA ALA A 69 9.22 -6.32 2.85
C ALA A 69 7.71 -6.34 2.53
N ASN A 70 6.95 -6.89 3.47
CA ASN A 70 5.50 -6.81 3.45
C ASN A 70 5.05 -5.35 3.45
N ARG A 71 4.06 -5.00 2.63
CA ARG A 71 3.56 -3.63 2.51
C ARG A 71 2.05 -3.55 2.63
N LEU A 72 1.58 -2.49 3.26
CA LEU A 72 0.21 -2.04 3.13
C LEU A 72 0.21 -0.80 2.24
N PHE A 73 -0.26 -0.94 1.00
CA PHE A 73 -0.41 0.20 0.09
C PHE A 73 -1.74 0.87 0.33
N ILE A 74 -1.70 2.19 0.53
CA ILE A 74 -2.89 3.05 0.46
C ILE A 74 -2.79 3.82 -0.85
N VAL A 75 -3.66 3.47 -1.79
CA VAL A 75 -3.72 4.01 -3.15
C VAL A 75 -4.75 5.12 -3.19
N LEU A 76 -4.29 6.34 -3.46
CA LEU A 76 -5.09 7.55 -3.51
C LEU A 76 -5.46 7.88 -4.94
N HIS A 77 -6.72 8.22 -5.18
CA HIS A 77 -7.14 8.68 -6.49
C HIS A 77 -8.36 9.58 -6.40
N ASP A 78 -8.28 10.77 -6.98
CA ASP A 78 -9.46 11.54 -7.31
C ASP A 78 -9.89 11.20 -8.74
N ALA A 79 -11.04 10.53 -8.88
CA ALA A 79 -11.57 10.07 -10.16
C ALA A 79 -12.26 11.20 -10.94
N ILE A 80 -12.60 12.32 -10.28
CA ILE A 80 -13.24 13.49 -10.90
C ILE A 80 -12.17 14.49 -11.35
N GLU A 81 -11.24 14.82 -10.45
CA GLU A 81 -10.14 15.77 -10.67
C GLU A 81 -8.79 15.14 -10.30
N PRO A 82 -8.18 14.30 -11.16
CA PRO A 82 -6.95 13.56 -10.83
C PRO A 82 -5.78 14.41 -10.32
N ASP A 83 -5.68 15.67 -10.78
CA ASP A 83 -4.66 16.62 -10.34
C ASP A 83 -4.87 17.12 -8.89
N ARG A 84 -6.05 16.89 -8.29
CA ARG A 84 -6.39 17.19 -6.89
C ARG A 84 -6.22 16.00 -5.94
N THR A 85 -5.72 14.86 -6.42
CA THR A 85 -5.42 13.68 -5.57
C THR A 85 -4.54 14.02 -4.34
N TRP A 86 -3.70 15.07 -4.42
CA TRP A 86 -2.91 15.54 -3.28
C TRP A 86 -3.76 16.01 -2.09
N GLU A 87 -5.01 16.41 -2.29
CA GLU A 87 -5.93 16.77 -1.21
C GLU A 87 -6.32 15.56 -0.38
N LEU A 88 -6.49 14.39 -1.02
CA LEU A 88 -6.76 13.12 -0.33
C LEU A 88 -5.61 12.69 0.58
N ARG A 89 -4.36 13.10 0.29
CA ARG A 89 -3.21 12.87 1.18
C ARG A 89 -3.35 13.57 2.52
N ARG A 90 -4.14 14.65 2.57
CA ARG A 90 -4.34 15.49 3.76
C ARG A 90 -5.69 15.25 4.44
N ASP A 91 -6.57 14.47 3.83
CA ASP A 91 -7.84 14.04 4.41
C ASP A 91 -7.60 12.88 5.39
N PHE A 92 -7.03 13.20 6.56
CA PHE A 92 -6.67 12.23 7.58
C PHE A 92 -7.86 11.41 8.07
N GLU A 93 -9.05 12.02 8.15
CA GLU A 93 -10.25 11.30 8.57
C GLU A 93 -10.66 10.24 7.54
N ARG A 94 -10.59 10.55 6.25
CA ARG A 94 -10.86 9.57 5.19
C ARG A 94 -9.82 8.45 5.19
N LEU A 95 -8.54 8.79 5.32
CA LEU A 95 -7.47 7.81 5.42
C LEU A 95 -7.69 6.88 6.60
N GLU A 96 -7.99 7.43 7.78
CA GLU A 96 -8.26 6.65 8.98
C GLU A 96 -9.47 5.74 8.80
N ARG A 97 -10.59 6.23 8.25
CA ARG A 97 -11.76 5.39 7.95
C ARG A 97 -11.43 4.25 6.99
N ALA A 98 -10.70 4.53 5.90
CA ALA A 98 -10.35 3.51 4.92
C ALA A 98 -9.41 2.44 5.50
N ILE A 99 -8.46 2.85 6.34
CA ILE A 99 -7.55 1.94 7.03
C ILE A 99 -8.29 1.10 8.05
N HIS A 100 -9.14 1.69 8.89
CA HIS A 100 -9.92 0.94 9.86
C HIS A 100 -10.83 -0.08 9.19
N ALA A 101 -11.54 0.30 8.12
CA ALA A 101 -12.37 -0.64 7.37
C ALA A 101 -11.56 -1.84 6.81
N PHE A 102 -10.33 -1.59 6.35
CA PHE A 102 -9.43 -2.67 5.95
C PHE A 102 -8.98 -3.52 7.16
N LEU A 103 -8.66 -2.90 8.29
CA LEU A 103 -8.20 -3.61 9.48
C LEU A 103 -9.28 -4.45 10.16
N ASP A 104 -10.57 -4.08 10.00
CA ASP A 104 -11.70 -4.88 10.46
C ASP A 104 -11.78 -6.23 9.71
N GLU A 105 -11.56 -6.23 8.40
CA GLU A 105 -11.54 -7.42 7.55
C GLU A 105 -10.35 -7.41 6.56
N PRO A 106 -9.12 -7.75 7.04
CA PRO A 106 -7.92 -7.63 6.21
C PRO A 106 -7.92 -8.61 5.04
N HIS A 107 -7.89 -8.07 3.82
CA HIS A 107 -7.63 -8.85 2.62
C HIS A 107 -6.15 -8.77 2.23
N LEU A 108 -5.35 -9.71 2.76
CA LEU A 108 -3.94 -9.85 2.47
C LEU A 108 -3.70 -10.88 1.36
N MET A 109 -2.74 -10.60 0.50
CA MET A 109 -2.36 -11.47 -0.63
C MET A 109 -0.84 -11.66 -0.67
N ARG A 110 -0.37 -12.78 -1.23
CA ARG A 110 1.06 -12.96 -1.52
C ARG A 110 1.32 -12.63 -2.97
N VAL A 111 2.29 -11.76 -3.22
CA VAL A 111 2.70 -11.40 -4.57
C VAL A 111 4.11 -11.88 -4.83
N GLU A 112 4.41 -12.26 -6.07
CA GLU A 112 5.76 -12.60 -6.50
C GLU A 112 6.21 -11.58 -7.53
N PHE A 113 7.44 -11.07 -7.38
CA PHE A 113 8.06 -10.19 -8.35
C PHE A 113 9.58 -10.34 -8.31
N THR A 114 10.22 -9.91 -9.38
CA THR A 114 11.68 -9.85 -9.49
C THR A 114 12.11 -8.39 -9.49
N ASP A 115 13.11 -8.05 -8.68
CA ASP A 115 13.66 -6.71 -8.66
C ASP A 115 14.62 -6.44 -9.83
N GLN A 116 15.22 -5.24 -9.85
CA GLN A 116 16.15 -4.85 -10.91
C GLN A 116 17.50 -5.59 -10.85
N GLU A 117 17.82 -6.20 -9.70
CA GLU A 117 19.04 -7.00 -9.48
C GLU A 117 18.82 -8.48 -9.84
N GLY A 118 17.59 -8.85 -10.22
CA GLY A 118 17.23 -10.23 -10.55
C GLY A 118 16.83 -11.08 -9.35
N THR A 119 16.74 -10.50 -8.15
CA THR A 119 16.32 -11.21 -6.94
C THR A 119 14.80 -11.35 -6.93
N ARG A 120 14.33 -12.56 -6.60
CA ARG A 120 12.90 -12.86 -6.46
C ARG A 120 12.42 -12.56 -5.05
N HIS A 121 11.28 -11.89 -4.95
CA HIS A 121 10.64 -11.51 -3.69
C HIS A 121 9.23 -12.08 -3.63
N ARG A 122 8.79 -12.43 -2.41
CA ARG A 122 7.46 -12.97 -2.14
C ARG A 122 6.80 -12.38 -0.89
N PRO A 123 6.55 -11.06 -0.84
CA PRO A 123 5.93 -10.43 0.31
C PRO A 123 4.44 -10.74 0.45
N THR A 124 3.94 -10.61 1.67
CA THR A 124 2.52 -10.41 1.98
C THR A 124 2.18 -8.93 1.78
N VAL A 125 1.09 -8.63 1.09
CA VAL A 125 0.68 -7.26 0.75
C VAL A 125 -0.81 -7.05 0.99
N GLY A 126 -1.17 -5.85 1.43
CA GLY A 126 -2.54 -5.33 1.42
C GLY A 126 -2.63 -4.11 0.51
N VAL A 127 -3.80 -3.89 -0.10
CA VAL A 127 -4.07 -2.72 -0.95
C VAL A 127 -5.38 -2.08 -0.50
N ILE A 128 -5.33 -0.82 -0.11
CA ILE A 128 -6.47 -0.01 0.30
C ILE A 128 -6.68 1.06 -0.77
N PHE A 129 -7.87 1.10 -1.37
CA PHE A 129 -8.24 2.15 -2.32
C PHE A 129 -8.96 3.28 -1.58
N CYS A 130 -8.32 4.44 -1.49
CA CYS A 130 -8.92 5.66 -0.96
C CYS A 130 -9.22 6.59 -2.13
N VAL A 131 -10.44 6.51 -2.64
CA VAL A 131 -10.85 7.18 -3.88
C VAL A 131 -11.91 8.22 -3.58
N HIS A 132 -11.80 9.38 -4.23
CA HIS A 132 -12.91 10.32 -4.38
C HIS A 132 -13.56 10.09 -5.74
N GLU A 133 -14.84 9.75 -5.71
CA GLU A 133 -15.71 9.56 -6.87
C GLU A 133 -16.95 10.44 -6.74
#